data_AF-A0A2V8EL55-F1
#
_entry.id   AF-A0A2V8EL55-F1
#
_cell.length_a   1.000
_cell.length_b   1.000
_cell.length_c   1.000
_cell.angle_alpha   90.00
_cell.angle_beta   90.00
_cell.angle_gamma   90.00
#
_symmetry.space_group_name_H-M   'P 1'
#
loop_
_entity.id
_entity.type
_entity.pdbx_description
1 polymer ?
#
loop_
_entity_poly.entity_id
_entity_poly.type
_entity_poly.pdbx_seq_one_letter_code
_entity_poly.pdbx_strand_id
1 'polypeptide(L)' 'MLQVPASGQPILLMADRQTAGGYPKIATVISADIPVAGQLGPGDTIAFVVCTMRDAIAALIAQERALMAVEARHA' A
#
# COMPACT_ATOMS: atom_id res chain seq x y z
N MET A 1 -6.04 -0.22 2.69
CA MET A 1 -6.57 -1.04 3.82
C MET A 1 -7.06 -2.35 3.25
N LEU A 2 -6.87 -3.47 3.94
CA LEU A 2 -7.32 -4.78 3.49
C LEU A 2 -8.62 -5.17 4.20
N GLN A 3 -9.74 -5.19 3.46
CA GLN A 3 -11.06 -5.58 3.95
C GLN A 3 -11.42 -6.99 3.51
N VAL A 4 -12.17 -7.71 4.32
CA VAL A 4 -12.64 -9.08 3.98
C VAL A 4 -14.17 -9.14 4.10
N PRO A 5 -14.89 -9.26 2.96
CA PRO A 5 -16.33 -9.54 2.96
C PRO A 5 -16.64 -10.98 3.39
N ALA A 6 -17.93 -11.31 3.52
CA ALA A 6 -18.40 -12.66 3.86
C ALA A 6 -17.97 -13.75 2.84
N SER A 7 -17.65 -13.37 1.60
CA SER A 7 -17.10 -14.27 0.58
C SER A 7 -15.66 -14.73 0.86
N GLY A 8 -14.97 -14.10 1.83
CA GLY A 8 -13.59 -14.43 2.21
C GLY A 8 -12.52 -13.86 1.27
N GLN A 9 -12.88 -13.22 0.17
CA GLN A 9 -11.91 -12.66 -0.78
C GLN A 9 -11.47 -11.25 -0.35
N PRO A 10 -10.17 -11.01 -0.06
CA PRO A 10 -9.71 -9.72 0.40
C PRO A 10 -9.81 -8.62 -0.67
N ILE A 11 -10.15 -7.41 -0.24
CA ILE A 11 -10.21 -6.19 -1.07
C ILE A 11 -9.17 -5.20 -0.54
N LEU A 12 -8.17 -4.84 -1.35
CA LEU A 12 -7.24 -3.78 -1.05
C LEU A 12 -7.82 -2.43 -1.48
N LEU A 13 -8.18 -1.59 -0.51
CA LEU A 13 -8.70 -0.25 -0.76
C LEU A 13 -7.59 0.74 -1.08
N MET A 14 -7.69 1.37 -2.25
CA MET A 14 -6.78 2.39 -2.80
C MET A 14 -7.22 3.82 -2.45
N ALA A 15 -6.63 4.83 -3.10
CA ALA A 15 -6.83 6.25 -2.79
C ALA A 15 -8.29 6.70 -2.86
N ASP A 16 -9.03 6.25 -3.89
CA ASP A 16 -10.41 6.70 -4.16
C ASP A 16 -11.48 5.89 -3.40
N ARG A 17 -11.09 5.28 -2.28
CA ARG A 17 -12.01 4.46 -1.48
C ARG A 17 -13.06 5.31 -0.77
N GLN A 18 -14.20 4.69 -0.49
CA GLN A 18 -15.24 5.24 0.38
C GLN A 18 -14.68 5.53 1.79
N THR A 19 -15.15 6.60 2.43
CA THR A 19 -14.72 6.99 3.78
C THR A 19 -15.29 6.09 4.87
N ALA A 20 -16.47 5.49 4.64
CA ALA A 20 -17.07 4.47 5.48
C ALA A 20 -16.80 3.06 4.92
N GLY A 21 -16.56 2.09 5.80
CA GLY A 21 -16.36 0.69 5.41
C GLY A 21 -17.20 -0.24 6.29
N GLY A 22 -17.98 -1.12 5.66
CA GLY A 22 -18.86 -2.08 6.35
C GLY A 22 -18.20 -3.44 6.66
N TYR A 23 -17.02 -3.71 6.12
CA TYR A 23 -16.33 -5.00 6.27
C TYR A 23 -15.18 -4.95 7.27
N PRO A 24 -14.91 -6.08 7.98
CA PRO A 24 -13.74 -6.21 8.85
C PRO A 24 -12.44 -5.84 8.13
N LYS A 25 -11.60 -5.08 8.83
CA LYS A 25 -10.26 -4.71 8.37
C LYS A 25 -9.24 -5.63 9.06
N ILE A 26 -8.50 -6.41 8.28
CA ILE A 26 -7.53 -7.38 8.81
C ILE A 26 -6.09 -6.87 8.80
N ALA A 27 -5.79 -5.90 7.93
CA ALA A 27 -4.46 -5.32 7.79
C ALA A 27 -4.51 -3.94 7.10
N THR A 28 -3.40 -3.21 7.21
CA THR A 28 -3.16 -1.96 6.46
C THR A 28 -1.81 -2.07 5.77
N VAL A 29 -1.80 -1.88 4.45
CA VAL A 29 -0.57 -1.74 3.65
C VAL A 29 0.06 -0.39 3.98
N ILE A 30 1.38 -0.38 4.15
CA ILE A 30 2.15 0.83 4.47
C ILE A 30 2.10 1.83 3.31
N SER A 31 2.22 3.11 3.61
CA SER A 31 2.16 4.17 2.59
C SER A 31 3.20 3.98 1.48
N ALA A 32 4.39 3.48 1.84
CA ALA A 32 5.49 3.28 0.90
C ALA A 32 5.20 2.28 -0.22
N ASP A 33 4.28 1.33 0.04
CA ASP A 33 3.96 0.24 -0.90
C ASP A 33 2.68 0.54 -1.71
N ILE A 34 1.93 1.61 -1.40
CA ILE A 34 0.73 1.98 -2.15
C ILE A 34 1.02 2.25 -3.63
N PRO A 35 2.12 2.93 -4.03
CA PRO A 35 2.44 3.12 -5.44
C PRO A 35 2.68 1.79 -6.17
N VAL A 36 3.27 0.80 -5.50
CA VAL A 36 3.48 -0.55 -6.06
C VAL A 36 2.14 -1.22 -6.35
N ALA A 37 1.21 -1.17 -5.39
CA ALA A 37 -0.14 -1.70 -5.57
C ALA A 37 -0.92 -0.98 -6.69
N GLY A 38 -0.63 0.31 -6.93
CA GLY A 38 -1.24 1.08 -8.03
C GLY A 38 -0.79 0.67 -9.43
N GLN A 39 0.27 -0.13 -9.56
CA GLN A 39 0.76 -0.64 -10.85
C GLN A 39 0.20 -2.03 -11.20
N LEU A 40 -0.56 -2.66 -10.30
CA LEU A 40 -1.06 -4.02 -10.50
C LEU A 40 -2.17 -4.07 -11.57
N GLY A 41 -2.06 -5.03 -12.48
CA GLY A 41 -3.07 -5.36 -13.48
C GLY A 41 -3.91 -6.60 -13.10
N PRO A 42 -5.04 -6.84 -13.80
CA PRO A 42 -5.82 -8.06 -13.62
C PRO A 42 -4.96 -9.31 -13.90
N GLY A 43 -4.97 -10.26 -12.96
CA GLY A 43 -4.20 -11.50 -13.06
C GLY A 43 -2.81 -11.44 -12.41
N ASP A 44 -2.35 -10.26 -11.99
CA ASP A 44 -1.11 -10.15 -11.22
C ASP A 44 -1.23 -10.86 -9.88
N THR A 45 -0.13 -11.47 -9.46
CA THR A 45 -0.03 -12.15 -8.17
C THR A 45 0.80 -11.32 -7.21
N ILE A 46 0.31 -11.17 -5.98
CA ILE A 46 1.02 -10.48 -4.90
C ILE A 46 1.04 -11.33 -3.65
N ALA A 47 2.03 -11.07 -2.79
CA ALA A 47 2.11 -11.63 -1.45
C ALA A 47 2.27 -10.49 -0.43
N PHE A 48 1.53 -10.56 0.67
CA PHE A 48 1.69 -9.63 1.78
C PHE A 48 2.74 -10.15 2.75
N VAL A 49 3.56 -9.23 3.26
CA VAL A 49 4.55 -9.52 4.31
C VAL A 49 4.21 -8.66 5.52
N VAL A 50 4.29 -9.26 6.72
CA VAL A 50 4.11 -8.53 7.96
C VAL A 50 5.32 -7.64 8.20
N CYS A 51 5.07 -6.37 8.53
CA CYS A 51 6.12 -5.43 8.88
C CYS A 51 5.83 -4.78 10.24
N THR A 52 6.87 -4.29 10.88
CA THR A 52 6.72 -3.45 12.07
C THR A 52 6.47 -1.99 11.69
N MET A 53 6.05 -1.17 12.65
CA MET A 53 5.98 0.29 12.46
C MET A 53 7.35 0.88 12.09
N ARG A 54 8.44 0.33 12.63
CA ARG A 54 9.80 0.77 12.33
C ARG A 54 10.14 0.53 10.86
N ASP A 55 9.81 -0.65 10.34
CA ASP A 55 10.04 -1.00 8.94
C ASP A 55 9.22 -0.10 8.01
N ALA A 56 7.96 0.15 8.37
CA ALA A 56 7.07 1.04 7.62
C ALA A 56 7.62 2.48 7.50
N ILE A 57 8.11 3.04 8.60
CA ILE A 57 8.71 4.38 8.63
C ILE A 57 10.03 4.40 7.85
N ALA A 58 10.88 3.38 8.04
CA ALA A 58 12.14 3.27 7.33
C ALA A 58 11.93 3.20 5.80
N ALA A 59 10.95 2.42 5.34
CA ALA A 59 10.57 2.32 3.93
C ALA A 59 10.08 3.67 3.37
N LEU A 60 9.22 4.39 4.12
CA LEU A 60 8.72 5.69 3.70
C LEU A 60 9.85 6.72 3.54
N ILE A 61 10.76 6.81 4.52
CA ILE A 61 11.93 7.69 4.44
C ILE A 61 12.82 7.33 3.24
N ALA A 62 13.03 6.05 2.99
CA ALA A 62 13.84 5.59 1.86
C ALA A 62 13.20 5.98 0.51
N GLN A 63 11.88 5.83 0.38
CA GLN A 63 11.13 6.23 -0.80
C GLN A 63 11.22 7.75 -1.03
N GLU A 64 10.98 8.57 -0.01
CA GLU A 64 11.05 10.03 -0.11
C GLU A 64 12.46 10.50 -0.52
N ARG A 65 13.51 9.92 0.06
CA ARG A 65 14.90 10.20 -0.33
C ARG A 65 15.18 9.86 -1.79
N ALA A 66 14.67 8.72 -2.26
CA ALA A 66 14.83 8.30 -3.64
C ALA A 66 14.15 9.29 -4.61
N LEU A 67 12.95 9.76 -4.26
CA LEU A 67 12.21 10.75 -5.06
C LEU A 67 12.95 12.09 -5.11
N MET A 68 13.37 12.63 -3.96
CA MET A 68 14.17 13.86 -3.90
C MET A 68 15.46 13.76 -4.73
N ALA A 69 16.11 12.59 -4.73
CA ALA A 69 17.31 12.38 -5.55
C ALA A 69 17.01 12.38 -7.06
N VAL A 70 15.81 11.97 -7.49
CA VAL A 70 15.38 12.11 -8.90
C VAL A 70 15.16 13.57 -9.24
N GLU A 71 14.46 14.31 -8.40
CA GLU A 71 14.19 15.74 -8.60
C GLU A 71 15.49 16.54 -8.73
N ALA A 72 16.46 16.31 -7.84
CA ALA A 72 17.75 16.97 -7.86
C ALA A 72 18.60 16.64 -9.10
N ARG A 73 18.37 15.51 -9.78
CA ARG A 73 19.05 15.15 -11.04
C ARG A 73 18.44 15.85 -12.26
N HIS A 74 17.23 16.37 -12.13
CA HIS A 74 16.45 16.98 -13.20
C HIS A 74 16.29 18.51 -13.02
N ALA A 75 16.95 19.08 -12.01
CA ALA A 75 17.06 20.52 -11.75
C ALA A 75 18.44 21.03 -12.19
#